data_AF-A0A1I8PFP3-F1
#
_entry.id   AF-A0A1I8PFP3-F1
#
_cell.length_a   1.000
_cell.length_b   1.000
_cell.length_c   1.000
_cell.angle_alpha   90.00
_cell.angle_beta   90.00
_cell.angle_gamma   90.00
#
_symmetry.space_group_name_H-M   'P 1'
#
loop_
_entity.id
_entity.type
_entity.pdbx_description
1 polymer ?
#
loop_
_entity_poly.entity_id
_entity_poly.type
_entity_poly.pdbx_seq_one_letter_code
_entity_poly.pdbx_strand_id
1 'polypeptide(L)'
;MASTDCLQLNKTAMFAKIRESLAAEKHLYTQNLVECKDDLLYCWDSKESSLLVLNWRATSTRGLDQIKYQTLVPSIPFSFEVERIVASNEGSLVALAGLKGLCIMEMPRRWGANGQYMDGKSRITCRSPLTGPFELAEERCIIKILLVNQQNFH
;
A
#
# COMPACT_ATOMS: atom_id res chain seq x y z
N MET A 1 -12.26 3.53 -29.73
CA MET A 1 -12.69 3.19 -28.36
C MET A 1 -11.51 3.39 -27.44
N ALA A 2 -11.60 4.35 -26.51
CA ALA A 2 -10.51 4.62 -25.57
C ALA A 2 -10.37 3.42 -24.61
N SER A 3 -9.25 2.71 -24.68
CA SER A 3 -8.94 1.65 -23.71
C SER A 3 -8.84 2.30 -22.34
N THR A 4 -9.67 1.88 -21.39
CA THR A 4 -9.60 2.30 -19.98
C THR A 4 -8.31 1.84 -19.29
N ASP A 5 -7.54 0.95 -19.92
CA ASP A 5 -6.21 0.52 -19.50
C ASP A 5 -5.13 1.09 -20.43
N CYS A 6 -5.01 2.41 -20.46
CA CYS A 6 -3.98 3.11 -21.25
C CYS A 6 -2.56 2.85 -20.74
N LEU A 7 -2.42 2.46 -19.47
CA LEU A 7 -1.15 2.18 -18.79
C LEU A 7 -0.77 0.69 -18.78
N GLN A 8 -1.66 -0.18 -19.26
CA GLN A 8 -1.49 -1.65 -19.26
C GLN A 8 -1.10 -2.22 -17.88
N LEU A 9 -1.53 -1.58 -16.79
CA LEU A 9 -1.15 -1.94 -15.42
C LEU A 9 -1.61 -3.35 -15.05
N ASN A 10 -2.74 -3.77 -15.61
CA ASN A 10 -3.31 -5.11 -15.41
C ASN A 10 -2.37 -6.23 -15.88
N LYS A 11 -1.43 -5.94 -16.79
CA LYS A 11 -0.44 -6.91 -17.28
C LYS A 11 0.84 -6.96 -16.44
N THR A 12 0.98 -6.09 -15.44
CA THR A 12 2.19 -6.06 -14.60
C THR A 12 2.21 -7.22 -13.60
N ALA A 13 3.40 -7.67 -13.23
CA ALA A 13 3.59 -8.79 -12.30
C ALA A 13 2.96 -8.55 -10.92
N MET A 14 2.84 -7.28 -10.48
CA MET A 14 2.14 -6.91 -9.25
C MET A 14 0.65 -7.31 -9.32
N PHE A 15 -0.06 -6.92 -10.37
CA PHE A 15 -1.48 -7.21 -10.52
C PHE A 15 -1.75 -8.69 -10.77
N ALA A 16 -0.85 -9.40 -11.45
CA ALA A 16 -0.94 -10.86 -11.57
C ALA A 16 -0.91 -11.53 -10.18
N LYS A 17 0.04 -11.13 -9.32
CA LYS A 17 0.16 -11.65 -7.95
C LYS A 17 -1.07 -11.34 -7.09
N ILE A 18 -1.55 -10.10 -7.16
CA ILE A 18 -2.74 -9.66 -6.42
C ILE A 18 -3.97 -10.47 -6.85
N ARG A 19 -4.17 -10.68 -8.16
CA ARG A 19 -5.27 -11.51 -8.68
C ARG A 19 -5.23 -12.94 -8.15
N GLU A 20 -4.05 -13.53 -8.05
CA GLU A 20 -3.87 -14.85 -7.45
C GLU A 20 -4.11 -14.87 -5.93
N SER A 21 -3.85 -13.76 -5.23
CA SER A 21 -4.19 -13.62 -3.82
C SER A 21 -5.69 -13.49 -3.61
N LEU A 22 -6.35 -12.61 -4.37
CA LEU A 22 -7.81 -12.40 -4.31
C LEU A 22 -8.61 -13.63 -4.74
N ALA A 23 -8.18 -14.35 -5.78
CA ALA A 23 -8.88 -15.56 -6.23
C ALA A 23 -8.86 -16.68 -5.17
N ALA A 24 -7.89 -16.65 -4.24
CA ALA A 24 -7.78 -17.62 -3.16
C ALA A 24 -8.68 -17.27 -1.95
N GLU A 25 -9.18 -16.04 -1.84
CA GLU A 25 -9.87 -15.55 -0.65
C GLU A 25 -11.29 -15.07 -0.94
N LYS A 26 -12.29 -15.70 -0.31
CA LYS A 26 -13.69 -15.25 -0.31
C LYS A 26 -13.92 -14.20 0.78
N HIS A 27 -13.23 -13.07 0.70
CA HIS A 27 -13.38 -12.00 1.69
C HIS A 27 -14.57 -11.11 1.34
N LEU A 28 -15.64 -11.23 2.13
CA LEU A 28 -16.92 -10.53 1.95
C LEU A 28 -16.87 -9.03 2.33
N TYR A 29 -15.79 -8.56 2.97
CA TYR A 29 -15.70 -7.24 3.60
C TYR A 29 -14.50 -6.37 3.15
N THR A 30 -13.76 -6.77 2.12
CA THR A 30 -12.64 -5.95 1.60
C THR A 30 -13.16 -4.71 0.90
N GLN A 31 -12.82 -3.53 1.41
CA GLN A 31 -13.36 -2.26 0.91
C GLN A 31 -12.36 -1.49 0.05
N ASN A 32 -11.07 -1.48 0.43
CA ASN A 32 -10.08 -0.69 -0.29
C ASN A 32 -8.64 -1.19 -0.08
N LEU A 33 -8.25 -2.22 -0.83
CA LEU A 33 -6.91 -2.84 -0.77
C LEU A 33 -5.90 -2.23 -1.76
N VAL A 34 -6.30 -1.19 -2.50
CA VAL A 34 -5.44 -0.52 -3.47
C VAL A 34 -5.54 0.97 -3.26
N GLU A 35 -4.41 1.64 -3.07
CA GLU A 35 -4.36 3.08 -2.88
C GLU A 35 -3.32 3.72 -3.78
N CYS A 36 -3.69 4.85 -4.40
CA CYS A 36 -2.77 5.63 -5.20
C CYS A 36 -2.44 6.93 -4.45
N LYS A 37 -1.14 7.17 -4.22
CA LYS A 37 -0.66 8.42 -3.62
C LYS A 37 0.59 8.89 -4.34
N ASP A 38 0.54 10.14 -4.80
CA ASP A 38 1.54 10.76 -5.67
C ASP A 38 1.78 9.94 -6.95
N ASP A 39 2.97 9.36 -7.05
CA ASP A 39 3.43 8.58 -8.19
C ASP A 39 3.44 7.07 -7.87
N LEU A 40 3.02 6.70 -6.66
CA LEU A 40 3.05 5.33 -6.17
C LEU A 40 1.65 4.74 -6.04
N LEU A 41 1.55 3.49 -6.47
CA LEU A 41 0.42 2.63 -6.26
C LEU A 41 0.77 1.62 -5.18
N TYR A 42 -0.02 1.58 -4.12
CA TYR A 42 0.08 0.67 -2.99
C TYR A 42 -1.01 -0.38 -3.11
N CYS A 43 -0.65 -1.65 -2.92
CA CYS A 43 -1.58 -2.76 -2.97
C CYS A 43 -1.27 -3.74 -1.83
N TRP A 44 -2.28 -4.17 -1.09
CA TRP A 44 -2.10 -5.15 -0.03
C TRP A 44 -2.12 -6.58 -0.59
N ASP A 45 -1.14 -7.38 -0.18
CA ASP A 45 -1.06 -8.81 -0.44
C ASP A 45 -1.35 -9.57 0.87
N SER A 46 -2.53 -10.17 0.95
CA SER A 46 -3.00 -10.93 2.10
C SER A 46 -2.23 -12.24 2.33
N LYS A 47 -1.82 -12.92 1.25
CA LYS A 47 -1.06 -14.19 1.34
C LYS A 47 0.29 -13.99 2.02
N GLU A 48 1.01 -12.94 1.67
CA GLU A 48 2.33 -12.63 2.23
C GLU A 48 2.29 -11.60 3.37
N SER A 49 1.09 -11.12 3.75
CA SER A 49 0.91 -10.04 4.73
C SER A 49 1.86 -8.87 4.50
N SER A 50 1.92 -8.42 3.24
CA SER A 50 2.90 -7.44 2.77
C SER A 50 2.26 -6.40 1.86
N LEU A 51 2.81 -5.19 1.88
CA LEU A 51 2.35 -4.06 1.06
C LEU A 51 3.20 -3.98 -0.21
N LEU A 52 2.61 -4.24 -1.37
CA LEU A 52 3.25 -4.11 -2.66
C LEU A 52 3.19 -2.66 -3.12
N VAL A 53 4.28 -2.14 -3.66
CA VAL A 53 4.37 -0.76 -4.14
C VAL A 53 4.96 -0.68 -5.53
N LEU A 54 4.36 0.14 -6.38
CA LEU A 54 4.75 0.32 -7.78
C LEU A 54 4.75 1.81 -8.11
N ASN A 55 5.79 2.31 -8.79
CA ASN A 55 5.70 3.63 -9.39
C ASN A 55 4.90 3.53 -10.69
N TRP A 56 3.70 4.11 -10.72
CA TRP A 56 2.83 4.04 -11.88
C TRP A 56 3.29 4.97 -13.01
N ARG A 57 3.95 6.10 -12.70
CA ARG A 57 4.50 6.98 -13.74
C ARG A 57 5.66 6.33 -14.50
N ALA A 58 6.39 5.43 -13.85
CA ALA A 58 7.42 4.63 -14.53
C ALA A 58 6.83 3.80 -15.69
N THR A 59 5.53 3.46 -15.64
CA THR A 59 4.85 2.68 -16.69
C THR A 59 4.63 3.47 -17.98
N SER A 60 4.53 4.80 -17.88
CA SER A 60 4.37 5.68 -19.05
C SER A 60 5.69 5.96 -19.76
N THR A 61 6.82 5.74 -19.08
CA THR A 61 8.16 6.09 -19.60
C THR A 61 9.00 4.88 -20.00
N ARG A 62 8.67 3.69 -19.49
CA ARG A 62 9.40 2.44 -19.74
C ARG A 62 8.42 1.33 -20.13
N GLY A 63 8.89 0.38 -20.95
CA GLY A 63 8.14 -0.83 -21.26
C GLY A 63 7.82 -1.64 -20.01
N LEU A 64 6.69 -2.37 -20.04
CA LEU A 64 6.11 -3.07 -18.88
C LEU A 64 7.09 -4.00 -18.16
N ASP A 65 8.04 -4.62 -18.87
CA ASP A 65 9.03 -5.55 -18.33
C ASP A 65 10.08 -4.91 -17.42
N GLN A 66 10.29 -3.59 -17.50
CA GLN A 66 11.25 -2.89 -16.64
C GLN A 66 10.63 -2.39 -15.33
N ILE A 67 9.32 -2.52 -15.17
CA ILE A 67 8.59 -1.95 -14.05
C ILE A 67 8.59 -2.96 -12.91
N LYS A 68 9.46 -2.72 -11.93
CA LYS A 68 9.57 -3.57 -10.75
C LYS A 68 8.74 -2.99 -9.61
N TYR A 69 7.89 -3.83 -9.02
CA TYR A 69 7.27 -3.53 -7.74
C TYR A 69 8.25 -3.83 -6.59
N GLN A 70 8.04 -3.16 -5.45
CA GLN A 70 8.76 -3.39 -4.22
C GLN A 70 7.79 -3.95 -3.17
N THR A 71 8.24 -4.91 -2.36
CA THR A 71 7.46 -5.51 -1.28
C THR A 71 7.87 -4.90 0.04
N LEU A 72 6.97 -4.18 0.69
CA LEU A 72 7.13 -3.57 2.00
C LEU A 72 6.50 -4.47 3.06
N VAL A 73 7.32 -4.97 3.99
CA VAL A 73 6.89 -5.90 5.04
C VAL A 73 6.82 -5.16 6.37
N PRO A 74 5.71 -5.25 7.13
CA PRO A 74 5.67 -4.75 8.50
C PRO A 74 6.76 -5.39 9.37
N SER A 75 7.44 -4.59 10.20
CA SER A 75 8.46 -5.11 11.12
C SER A 75 7.90 -5.98 12.24
N ILE A 76 6.62 -5.78 12.58
CA ILE A 76 5.91 -6.51 13.61
C ILE A 76 4.74 -7.23 12.94
N PRO A 77 4.62 -8.57 13.09
CA PRO A 77 3.49 -9.31 12.56
C PRO A 77 2.21 -8.94 13.31
N PHE A 78 1.07 -9.04 12.62
CA PHE A 78 -0.24 -8.82 13.21
C PHE A 78 -1.23 -9.90 12.78
N SER A 79 -2.24 -10.13 13.62
CA SER A 79 -3.19 -11.25 13.49
C SER A 79 -4.56 -10.85 12.94
N PHE A 80 -4.72 -9.59 12.49
CA PHE A 80 -5.95 -9.11 11.87
C PHE A 80 -5.83 -9.07 10.35
N GLU A 81 -6.97 -9.19 9.69
CA GLU A 81 -7.07 -9.07 8.24
C GLU A 81 -7.18 -7.60 7.84
N VAL A 82 -6.36 -7.17 6.87
CA VAL A 82 -6.42 -5.80 6.36
C VAL A 82 -7.55 -5.71 5.34
N GLU A 83 -8.44 -4.75 5.52
CA GLU A 83 -9.56 -4.47 4.62
C GLU A 83 -9.39 -3.12 3.90
N ARG A 84 -8.58 -2.23 4.47
CA ARG A 84 -8.34 -0.88 3.98
C ARG A 84 -6.88 -0.46 4.13
N ILE A 85 -6.35 0.18 3.10
CA ILE A 85 -5.08 0.91 3.13
C ILE A 85 -5.38 2.41 3.11
N VAL A 86 -4.66 3.18 3.94
CA VAL A 86 -4.69 4.64 3.92
C VAL A 86 -3.27 5.20 4.02
N ALA A 87 -2.81 5.92 3.01
CA ALA A 87 -1.52 6.59 2.97
C ALA A 87 -1.65 8.00 3.54
N SER A 88 -0.63 8.46 4.28
CA SER A 88 -0.58 9.82 4.78
C SER A 88 -0.41 10.82 3.64
N ASN A 89 -0.82 12.07 3.87
CA ASN A 89 -0.70 13.10 2.85
C ASN A 89 0.75 13.33 2.39
N GLU A 90 1.70 13.22 3.32
CA GLU A 90 3.14 13.37 3.07
C GLU A 90 3.79 12.10 2.51
N GLY A 91 3.07 10.97 2.42
CA GLY A 91 3.60 9.69 1.95
C GLY A 91 4.62 9.03 2.90
N SER A 92 4.76 9.53 4.12
CA SER A 92 5.69 9.06 5.15
C SER A 92 5.13 7.91 6.00
N LEU A 93 3.81 7.75 6.05
CA LEU A 93 3.12 6.74 6.83
C LEU A 93 2.05 6.07 5.98
N VAL A 94 1.82 4.77 6.21
CA VAL A 94 0.69 4.03 5.65
C VAL A 94 -0.01 3.28 6.79
N ALA A 95 -1.32 3.42 6.88
CA ALA A 95 -2.17 2.65 7.77
C ALA A 95 -2.77 1.46 7.03
N LEU A 96 -2.68 0.29 7.66
CA LEU A 96 -3.36 -0.94 7.31
C LEU A 96 -4.45 -1.17 8.36
N ALA A 97 -5.70 -1.01 7.96
CA ALA A 97 -6.85 -1.11 8.84
C ALA A 97 -7.73 -2.32 8.47
N GLY A 98 -8.28 -2.97 9.49
CA GLY A 98 -9.34 -3.97 9.35
C GLY A 98 -10.24 -3.98 10.57
N LEU A 99 -11.31 -4.77 10.53
CA LEU A 99 -12.32 -4.80 11.61
C LEU A 99 -11.74 -5.07 13.00
N LYS A 100 -10.68 -5.88 13.06
CA LYS A 100 -10.09 -6.34 14.33
C LYS A 100 -8.86 -5.55 14.76
N GLY A 101 -8.35 -4.62 13.93
CA GLY A 101 -7.08 -3.97 14.24
C GLY A 101 -6.59 -2.94 13.24
N LEU A 102 -5.52 -2.26 13.65
CA LEU A 102 -4.80 -1.27 12.87
C LEU A 102 -3.29 -1.51 12.99
N CYS A 103 -2.57 -1.32 11.88
CA CYS A 103 -1.12 -1.27 11.83
C CYS A 103 -0.69 0.01 11.10
N ILE A 104 0.16 0.82 11.72
CA ILE A 104 0.79 1.99 11.09
C ILE A 104 2.20 1.61 10.71
N MET A 105 2.51 1.73 9.42
CA MET A 105 3.83 1.51 8.84
C MET A 105 4.49 2.83 8.49
N GLU A 106 5.75 3.01 8.88
CA GLU A 106 6.60 4.09 8.41
C GLU A 106 7.21 3.74 7.06
N MET A 107 6.96 4.60 6.07
CA MET A 107 7.52 4.42 4.74
C MET A 107 9.01 4.80 4.74
N PRO A 108 9.89 3.96 4.17
CA PRO A 108 11.30 4.25 4.08
C PRO A 108 11.55 5.46 3.17
N ARG A 109 12.75 6.05 3.24
CA ARG A 109 13.10 7.15 2.33
C ARG A 109 13.19 6.67 0.88
N ARG A 110 12.71 7.49 -0.04
CA ARG A 110 12.83 7.33 -1.49
C ARG A 110 14.12 8.02 -1.95
N TRP A 111 15.09 7.24 -2.40
CA TRP A 111 16.36 7.75 -2.93
C TRP A 111 16.94 6.86 -4.04
N GLY A 112 16.18 5.85 -4.47
CA GLY A 112 16.53 5.04 -5.63
C GLY A 112 16.07 5.66 -6.94
N ALA A 113 16.53 5.07 -8.03
CA ALA A 113 16.10 5.44 -9.39
C ALA A 113 14.56 5.42 -9.52
N ASN A 114 14.01 6.39 -10.25
CA ASN A 114 12.56 6.53 -10.47
C ASN A 114 11.73 6.65 -9.18
N GLY A 115 12.30 7.23 -8.12
CA GLY A 115 11.58 7.44 -6.86
C GLY A 115 11.37 6.18 -6.03
N GLN A 116 12.16 5.13 -6.26
CA GLN A 116 12.08 3.89 -5.51
C GLN A 116 12.59 4.04 -4.06
N TYR A 117 12.07 3.19 -3.19
CA TYR A 117 12.49 3.09 -1.80
C TYR A 117 13.84 2.40 -1.66
N MET A 118 14.68 2.87 -0.73
CA MET A 118 15.95 2.24 -0.35
C MET A 118 16.81 1.76 -1.54
N ASP A 119 16.99 2.60 -2.54
CA ASP A 119 17.76 2.29 -3.76
C ASP A 119 17.20 1.12 -4.60
N GLY A 120 15.87 0.96 -4.63
CA GLY A 120 15.22 -0.04 -5.50
C GLY A 120 15.27 -1.47 -4.98
N LYS A 121 15.55 -1.68 -3.68
CA LYS A 121 15.47 -3.00 -3.04
C LYS A 121 14.11 -3.65 -3.28
N SER A 122 14.10 -4.90 -3.73
CA SER A 122 12.86 -5.62 -4.05
C SER A 122 11.99 -5.89 -2.82
N ARG A 123 12.60 -6.08 -1.64
CA ARG A 123 11.91 -6.33 -0.38
C ARG A 123 12.50 -5.49 0.74
N ILE A 124 11.65 -4.80 1.49
CA ILE A 124 12.04 -3.85 2.52
C ILE A 124 11.19 -4.06 3.76
N THR A 125 11.85 -4.21 4.91
CA THR A 125 11.15 -4.21 6.21
C THR A 125 10.91 -2.77 6.65
N CYS A 126 9.65 -2.42 6.85
CA CYS A 126 9.21 -1.10 7.30
C CYS A 126 8.93 -1.13 8.80
N ARG A 127 9.30 -0.06 9.51
CA ARG A 127 8.99 0.04 10.94
C ARG A 127 7.47 0.18 11.11
N SER A 128 6.92 -0.55 12.06
CA SER A 128 5.49 -0.55 12.35
C SER A 128 5.26 -0.14 13.81
N PRO A 129 5.45 1.14 14.17
CA PRO A 129 5.49 1.59 15.57
C PRO A 129 4.17 1.38 16.32
N LEU A 130 3.05 1.19 15.61
CA LEU A 130 1.76 0.93 16.21
C LEU A 130 1.09 -0.23 15.49
N THR A 131 0.80 -1.28 16.26
CA THR A 131 0.09 -2.47 15.83
C THR A 131 -0.80 -2.92 16.99
N GLY A 132 -2.11 -3.04 16.78
CA GLY A 132 -3.01 -3.45 17.85
C GLY A 132 -4.49 -3.49 17.46
N PRO A 133 -5.36 -3.94 18.38
CA PRO A 133 -6.80 -3.96 18.18
C PRO A 133 -7.39 -2.56 17.97
N PHE A 134 -8.49 -2.49 17.21
CA PHE A 134 -9.12 -1.25 16.77
C PHE A 134 -9.57 -0.36 17.95
N GLU A 135 -10.03 -0.97 19.03
CA GLU A 135 -10.46 -0.28 20.27
C GLU A 135 -9.36 0.56 20.92
N LEU A 136 -8.08 0.21 20.72
CA LEU A 136 -6.93 1.02 21.18
C LEU A 136 -6.56 2.14 20.19
N ALA A 137 -7.03 2.05 18.95
CA ALA A 137 -6.71 2.99 17.88
C ALA A 137 -7.75 4.13 17.74
N GLU A 138 -8.97 3.92 18.23
CA GLU A 138 -10.06 4.91 18.22
C GLU A 138 -9.71 6.20 18.95
N GLU A 139 -8.89 6.16 20.00
CA GLU A 139 -8.58 7.38 20.76
C GLU A 139 -7.44 8.24 20.16
N ARG A 140 -6.63 7.74 19.21
CA ARG A 140 -5.42 8.49 18.78
C ARG A 140 -4.97 8.38 17.31
N CYS A 141 -5.35 7.36 16.54
CA CYS A 141 -4.61 7.03 15.31
C CYS A 141 -5.40 7.17 14.01
N ILE A 142 -6.64 6.69 13.97
CA ILE A 142 -7.52 6.87 12.80
C ILE A 142 -7.88 8.35 12.65
N ILE A 143 -8.12 9.01 13.78
CA ILE A 143 -8.34 10.45 13.87
C ILE A 143 -7.11 11.23 13.38
N LYS A 144 -5.86 10.83 13.64
CA LYS A 144 -4.69 11.57 13.11
C LYS A 144 -4.50 11.43 11.60
N ILE A 145 -4.68 10.24 11.03
CA ILE A 145 -4.50 10.03 9.58
C ILE A 145 -5.67 10.63 8.78
N LEU A 146 -6.89 10.63 9.34
CA LEU A 146 -8.04 11.32 8.76
C LEU A 146 -8.00 12.85 9.00
N LEU A 147 -7.56 13.33 10.17
CA LEU A 147 -7.43 14.77 10.46
C LEU A 147 -6.35 15.45 9.61
N VAL A 148 -5.22 14.78 9.35
CA VAL A 148 -4.20 15.32 8.43
C VAL A 148 -4.74 15.46 7.00
N ASN A 149 -5.69 14.61 6.60
CA ASN A 149 -6.37 14.75 5.30
C ASN A 149 -7.50 15.81 5.31
N GLN A 150 -8.08 16.15 6.45
CA GLN A 150 -9.13 17.17 6.58
C GLN A 150 -8.59 18.61 6.71
N GLN A 151 -7.31 18.82 7.03
CA GLN A 151 -6.75 20.17 7.20
C GLN A 151 -6.34 20.91 5.89
N ASN A 152 -6.64 20.37 4.71
CA ASN A 152 -6.35 21.03 3.41
C ASN A 152 -7.59 21.52 2.65
N PHE A 153 -8.74 21.64 3.30
CA PHE A 153 -9.86 22.43 2.77
C PHE A 153 -9.92 23.77 3.51
N HIS A 154 -9.10 24.72 3.06
CA HIS A 154 -9.32 26.14 3.28
C HIS A 154 -8.74 26.98 2.14
#